data_AF-T1GI62-F1
#
_entry.id   AF-T1GI62-F1
#
_cell.length_a   1.000
_cell.length_b   1.000
_cell.length_c   1.000
_cell.angle_alpha   90.00
_cell.angle_beta   90.00
_cell.angle_gamma   90.00
#
_symmetry.space_group_name_H-M   'P 1'
#
loop_
_entity.id
_entity.type
_entity.pdbx_description
1 polymer ?
#
loop_
_entity_poly.entity_id
_entity_poly.type
_entity_poly.pdbx_seq_one_letter_code
_entity_poly.pdbx_strand_id
1 'polypeptide(L)'
;MMNKEQFLENLTKLREERALEKKKESSAVLIQALVRGFLSRRALEKSYLCDFDNVLTETFLDNWKEDKILSCDVFKVAIPFLMNFRIHQEKYKVRFERLCRYINISTECDIPKYNYINITLRKESSLTWIRHIKNILKICLQILDSLKPDRHSDSIALALYLHTLINLTSPKNWGILRAKGLDNMKNSFQKICCNFQGELIQKGFFDVMTNIIIKGTHREDLCLKPVTLCAIMTLCTRPIIDGNFSKNIMSLFLSTVISVPALIYNLKSHAPNCIQTLQSLNILEKILHISHDYSWFKEFSSSVAGTKTLALLANLVHLFCLEPTSSYPEMITVITILLQQIPDALSAKGVFSQYHFLLGWYTPNSNDFTQTKNIPLIKKQLELLWSTNCLKILLSDILKEINHNFERIEFVSPSSISGTNLFRRALDRSTKSHVTKSGKCWKKLDSPEVIQIAEVCNMYFMLQQHCLN
;
A
#
# COMPACT_ATOMS: atom_id res chain seq x y z
N MET A 1 52.21 -32.98 -66.56
CA MET A 1 51.13 -31.97 -66.51
C MET A 1 50.51 -32.00 -65.13
N MET A 2 50.75 -30.98 -64.30
CA MET A 2 50.08 -30.88 -63.00
C MET A 2 48.58 -30.72 -63.25
N ASN A 3 47.76 -31.53 -62.56
CA ASN A 3 46.34 -31.64 -62.82
C ASN A 3 45.64 -30.32 -62.43
N LYS A 4 44.96 -29.67 -63.38
CA LYS A 4 44.36 -28.33 -63.23
C LYS A 4 43.42 -28.24 -62.02
N GLU A 5 42.81 -29.36 -61.65
CA GLU A 5 41.95 -29.51 -60.47
C GLU A 5 42.72 -29.36 -59.15
N GLN A 6 43.90 -29.95 -59.02
CA GLN A 6 44.74 -29.81 -57.81
C GLN A 6 45.24 -28.37 -57.62
N PHE A 7 45.48 -27.65 -58.72
CA PHE A 7 45.85 -26.24 -58.65
C PHE A 7 44.69 -25.36 -58.18
N LEU A 8 43.47 -25.62 -58.67
CA LEU A 8 42.27 -24.90 -58.24
C LEU A 8 41.91 -25.20 -56.78
N GLU A 9 42.03 -26.45 -56.32
CA GLU A 9 41.84 -26.82 -54.91
C GLU A 9 42.88 -26.19 -53.98
N ASN A 10 44.13 -26.05 -54.41
CA ASN A 10 45.14 -25.36 -53.62
C ASN A 10 44.85 -23.86 -53.52
N LEU A 11 44.32 -23.24 -54.59
CA LEU A 11 43.90 -21.83 -54.55
C LEU A 11 42.66 -21.60 -53.67
N THR A 12 41.70 -22.53 -53.64
CA THR A 12 40.55 -22.42 -52.73
C THR A 12 40.98 -22.61 -51.27
N LYS A 13 41.82 -23.61 -50.98
CA LYS A 13 42.40 -23.80 -49.64
C LYS A 13 43.17 -22.58 -49.14
N LEU A 14 44.03 -21.99 -49.98
CA LEU A 14 44.76 -20.75 -49.63
C LEU A 14 43.82 -19.55 -49.38
N ARG A 15 42.69 -19.47 -50.08
CA ARG A 15 41.66 -18.44 -49.83
C ARG A 15 40.93 -18.69 -48.51
N GLU A 16 40.59 -19.94 -48.22
CA GLU A 16 39.95 -20.35 -46.98
C GLU A 16 40.87 -20.15 -45.77
N GLU A 17 42.16 -20.49 -45.87
CA GLU A 17 43.15 -20.23 -44.84
C GLU A 17 43.29 -18.74 -44.53
N ARG A 18 43.40 -17.88 -45.57
CA ARG A 18 43.42 -16.42 -45.38
C ARG A 18 42.14 -15.89 -44.77
N ALA A 19 40.98 -16.45 -45.11
CA ALA A 19 39.70 -16.06 -44.52
C ALA A 19 39.64 -16.47 -43.03
N LEU A 20 40.13 -17.67 -42.70
CA LEU A 20 40.22 -18.16 -41.32
C LEU A 20 41.20 -17.34 -40.48
N GLU A 21 42.36 -16.96 -41.01
CA GLU A 21 43.32 -16.09 -40.34
C GLU A 21 42.73 -14.70 -40.06
N LYS A 22 42.10 -14.07 -41.06
CA LYS A 22 41.39 -12.79 -40.85
C LYS A 22 40.30 -12.91 -39.79
N LYS A 23 39.58 -14.03 -39.76
CA LYS A 23 38.57 -14.30 -38.73
C LYS A 23 39.20 -14.47 -37.36
N LYS A 24 40.34 -15.17 -37.25
CA LYS A 24 41.10 -15.32 -35.99
C LYS A 24 41.60 -13.97 -35.48
N GLU A 25 42.20 -13.16 -36.35
CA GLU A 25 42.67 -11.81 -36.01
C GLU A 25 41.53 -10.90 -35.56
N SER A 26 40.44 -10.85 -36.31
CA SER A 26 39.24 -10.08 -35.94
C SER A 26 38.67 -10.53 -34.59
N SER A 27 38.64 -11.84 -34.35
CA SER A 27 38.20 -12.40 -33.07
C SER A 27 39.15 -12.02 -31.93
N ALA A 28 40.47 -12.06 -32.17
CA ALA A 28 41.48 -11.67 -31.19
C ALA A 28 41.37 -10.19 -30.81
N VAL A 29 41.19 -9.30 -31.79
CA VAL A 29 40.98 -7.86 -31.57
C VAL A 29 39.72 -7.62 -30.72
N LEU A 30 38.62 -8.31 -31.04
CA LEU A 30 37.38 -8.19 -30.30
C LEU A 30 37.54 -8.67 -28.85
N ILE A 31 38.18 -9.82 -28.62
CA ILE A 31 38.46 -10.33 -27.27
C ILE A 31 39.34 -9.34 -26.49
N GLN A 32 40.42 -8.84 -27.10
CA GLN A 32 41.31 -7.86 -26.47
C GLN A 32 40.57 -6.56 -26.11
N ALA A 33 39.72 -6.04 -27.01
CA ALA A 33 38.91 -4.86 -26.74
C ALA A 33 37.92 -5.07 -25.60
N LEU A 34 37.26 -6.24 -25.56
CA LEU A 34 36.35 -6.61 -24.48
C LEU A 34 37.08 -6.72 -23.13
N VAL A 35 38.25 -7.36 -23.10
CA VAL A 35 39.05 -7.53 -21.88
C VAL A 35 39.56 -6.17 -21.39
N ARG A 36 40.14 -5.33 -22.27
CA ARG A 36 40.59 -3.98 -21.92
C ARG A 36 39.44 -3.12 -21.39
N GLY A 37 38.28 -3.18 -22.05
CA GLY A 37 37.07 -2.49 -21.61
C GLY A 37 36.58 -2.98 -20.24
N PHE A 38 36.60 -4.29 -19.99
CA PHE A 38 36.24 -4.88 -18.71
C PHE A 38 37.19 -4.45 -17.58
N LEU A 39 38.50 -4.52 -17.82
CA LEU A 39 39.52 -4.10 -16.84
C LEU A 39 39.41 -2.61 -16.52
N SER A 40 39.22 -1.76 -17.54
CA SER A 40 39.04 -0.31 -17.36
C SER A 40 37.79 0.01 -16.53
N ARG A 41 36.63 -0.59 -16.87
CA ARG A 41 35.40 -0.42 -16.07
C ARG A 41 35.57 -0.89 -14.62
N ARG A 42 36.30 -1.99 -14.40
CA ARG A 42 36.58 -2.51 -13.04
C ARG A 42 37.55 -1.61 -12.26
N ALA A 43 38.54 -1.02 -12.93
CA ALA A 43 39.44 -0.04 -12.31
C ALA A 43 38.70 1.24 -11.92
N LEU A 44 37.83 1.75 -12.80
CA LEU A 44 36.96 2.89 -12.51
C LEU A 44 35.98 2.60 -11.36
N GLU A 45 35.34 1.43 -11.35
CA GLU A 45 34.46 1.00 -10.25
C GLU A 45 35.21 1.02 -8.92
N LYS A 46 36.44 0.48 -8.88
CA LYS A 46 37.29 0.52 -7.68
C LYS A 46 37.64 1.94 -7.28
N SER A 47 38.02 2.81 -8.23
CA SER A 47 38.32 4.21 -7.96
C SER A 47 37.13 4.91 -7.30
N TYR A 48 35.93 4.78 -7.87
CA TYR A 48 34.74 5.40 -7.31
C TYR A 48 34.39 4.88 -5.90
N LEU A 49 34.62 3.60 -5.63
CA LEU A 49 34.43 3.04 -4.29
C LEU A 49 35.47 3.59 -3.31
N CYS A 50 36.74 3.70 -3.71
CA CYS A 50 37.78 4.31 -2.89
C CYS A 50 37.48 5.78 -2.61
N ASP A 51 37.11 6.56 -3.63
CA ASP A 51 36.75 7.97 -3.48
C ASP A 51 35.55 8.14 -2.53
N PHE A 52 34.56 7.24 -2.62
CA PHE A 52 33.44 7.22 -1.69
C PHE A 52 33.87 6.92 -0.26
N ASP A 53 34.69 5.89 -0.04
CA ASP A 53 35.15 5.48 1.29
C ASP A 53 36.08 6.52 1.93
N ASN A 54 36.86 7.25 1.11
CA ASN A 54 37.72 8.34 1.56
C ASN A 54 36.93 9.54 2.08
N VAL A 55 35.78 9.84 1.46
CA VAL A 55 34.91 10.94 1.90
C VAL A 55 34.00 10.49 3.04
N LEU A 56 33.33 9.33 2.91
CA LEU A 56 32.41 8.78 3.90
C LEU A 56 33.02 7.56 4.62
N THR A 57 33.92 7.86 5.55
CA THR A 57 34.59 6.86 6.40
C THR A 57 33.62 6.19 7.38
N GLU A 58 34.00 5.01 7.90
CA GLU A 58 33.18 4.28 8.87
C GLU A 58 33.01 5.03 10.20
N THR A 59 34.05 5.74 10.63
CA THR A 59 34.10 6.50 11.89
C THR A 59 33.30 7.81 11.85
N PHE A 60 32.89 8.23 10.66
CA PHE A 60 32.20 9.50 10.46
C PHE A 60 30.93 9.66 11.33
N LEU A 61 30.17 8.58 11.51
CA LEU A 61 28.88 8.63 12.20
C LEU A 61 29.04 8.92 13.70
N ASP A 62 30.12 8.46 14.29
CA ASP A 62 30.41 8.64 15.71
C ASP A 62 30.89 10.08 15.99
N ASN A 63 31.50 10.72 14.99
CA ASN A 63 32.15 12.03 15.12
C ASN A 63 31.47 13.17 14.34
N TRP A 64 30.21 13.03 13.90
CA TRP A 64 29.52 14.04 13.06
C TRP A 64 29.62 15.49 13.61
N LYS A 65 29.65 15.65 14.93
CA LYS A 65 29.75 16.98 15.57
C LYS A 65 31.09 17.66 15.32
N GLU A 66 32.15 16.89 15.18
CA GLU A 66 33.55 17.34 15.05
C GLU A 66 33.98 17.33 13.57
N ASP A 67 33.64 16.29 12.82
CA ASP A 67 34.08 16.08 11.43
C ASP A 67 32.98 16.38 10.41
N LYS A 68 32.56 17.65 10.29
CA LYS A 68 31.50 18.02 9.33
C LYS A 68 31.99 17.96 7.88
N ILE A 69 31.43 17.04 7.09
CA ILE A 69 31.74 16.90 5.66
C ILE A 69 30.84 17.82 4.81
N LEU A 70 31.46 18.54 3.87
CA LEU A 70 30.77 19.39 2.90
C LEU A 70 29.80 18.58 2.03
N SER A 71 28.56 19.06 1.90
CA SER A 71 27.53 18.35 1.12
C SER A 71 27.87 18.22 -0.36
N CYS A 72 28.63 19.17 -0.90
CA CYS A 72 29.09 19.15 -2.28
C CYS A 72 30.06 18.00 -2.55
N ASP A 73 30.92 17.67 -1.59
CA ASP A 73 31.92 16.61 -1.79
C ASP A 73 31.28 15.24 -1.70
N VAL A 74 30.33 15.07 -0.76
CA VAL A 74 29.47 13.87 -0.72
C VAL A 74 28.68 13.70 -2.01
N PHE A 75 28.09 14.77 -2.54
CA PHE A 75 27.32 14.69 -3.79
C PHE A 75 28.17 14.27 -5.00
N LYS A 76 29.42 14.76 -5.09
CA LYS A 76 30.35 14.40 -6.16
C LYS A 76 30.70 12.90 -6.14
N VAL A 77 30.93 12.32 -4.96
CA VAL A 77 31.27 10.88 -4.84
C VAL A 77 30.03 9.98 -4.87
N ALA A 78 28.88 10.47 -4.42
CA ALA A 78 27.64 9.69 -4.38
C ALA A 78 27.07 9.44 -5.78
N ILE A 79 27.22 10.36 -6.74
CA ILE A 79 26.70 10.16 -8.10
C ILE A 79 27.36 8.94 -8.78
N PRO A 80 28.70 8.86 -8.96
CA PRO A 80 29.34 7.71 -9.60
C PRO A 80 29.12 6.40 -8.84
N PHE A 81 29.11 6.46 -7.50
CA PHE A 81 28.79 5.32 -6.65
C PHE A 81 27.42 4.73 -7.00
N LEU A 82 26.38 5.56 -7.08
CA LEU A 82 25.02 5.10 -7.38
C LEU A 82 24.83 4.66 -8.84
N MET A 83 25.64 5.15 -9.79
CA MET A 83 25.59 4.70 -11.18
C MET A 83 26.00 3.22 -11.34
N ASN A 84 26.90 2.74 -10.48
CA ASN A 84 27.39 1.35 -10.50
C ASN A 84 26.81 0.50 -9.36
N PHE A 85 25.74 0.96 -8.70
CA PHE A 85 25.19 0.30 -7.53
C PHE A 85 24.64 -1.11 -7.85
N ARG A 86 25.08 -2.11 -7.07
CA ARG A 86 24.62 -3.50 -7.19
C ARG A 86 23.94 -3.95 -5.91
N ILE A 87 22.62 -4.01 -5.93
CA ILE A 87 21.80 -4.27 -4.74
C ILE A 87 22.08 -5.63 -4.07
N HIS A 88 22.46 -6.65 -4.85
CA HIS A 88 22.72 -8.00 -4.32
C HIS A 88 24.08 -8.13 -3.62
N GLN A 89 24.93 -7.09 -3.66
CA GLN A 89 26.26 -7.13 -3.07
C GLN A 89 26.28 -6.36 -1.75
N GLU A 90 26.62 -7.05 -0.66
CA GLU A 90 26.61 -6.50 0.70
C GLU A 90 27.49 -5.25 0.84
N LYS A 91 28.66 -5.25 0.19
CA LYS A 91 29.58 -4.10 0.17
C LYS A 91 28.94 -2.80 -0.33
N TYR A 92 27.96 -2.89 -1.24
CA TYR A 92 27.24 -1.73 -1.75
C TYR A 92 26.13 -1.30 -0.79
N LYS A 93 25.42 -2.27 -0.18
CA LYS A 93 24.39 -1.99 0.83
C LYS A 93 24.95 -1.23 2.02
N VAL A 94 26.06 -1.68 2.60
CA VAL A 94 26.71 -1.03 3.75
C VAL A 94 27.12 0.42 3.41
N ARG A 95 27.69 0.66 2.22
CA ARG A 95 28.02 2.02 1.76
C ARG A 95 26.79 2.88 1.55
N PHE A 96 25.72 2.30 1.00
CA PHE A 96 24.45 2.99 0.83
C PHE A 96 23.79 3.34 2.16
N GLU A 97 23.87 2.47 3.18
CA GLU A 97 23.43 2.80 4.54
C GLU A 97 24.18 4.00 5.10
N ARG A 98 25.50 4.08 4.91
CA ARG A 98 26.29 5.25 5.33
C ARG A 98 25.82 6.52 4.63
N LEU A 99 25.56 6.44 3.32
CA LEU A 99 25.01 7.57 2.56
C LEU A 99 23.63 8.00 3.09
N CYS A 100 22.73 7.06 3.37
CA CYS A 100 21.41 7.35 3.94
C CYS A 100 21.51 8.00 5.33
N ARG A 101 22.41 7.50 6.19
CA ARG A 101 22.66 8.11 7.51
C ARG A 101 23.22 9.53 7.38
N TYR A 102 24.21 9.75 6.50
CA TYR A 102 24.71 11.09 6.18
C TYR A 102 23.57 12.01 5.74
N ILE A 103 22.75 11.57 4.79
CA ILE A 103 21.65 12.37 4.25
C ILE A 103 20.70 12.76 5.38
N ASN A 104 20.26 11.82 6.20
CA ASN A 104 19.32 12.12 7.29
C ASN A 104 19.87 13.20 8.23
N ILE A 105 21.11 13.05 8.70
CA ILE A 105 21.73 14.03 9.60
C ILE A 105 21.95 15.38 8.89
N SER A 106 22.43 15.35 7.64
CA SER A 106 22.68 16.56 6.85
C SER A 106 21.41 17.36 6.56
N THR A 107 20.26 16.69 6.36
CA THR A 107 18.99 17.35 6.04
C THR A 107 18.44 18.15 7.22
N GLU A 108 18.73 17.71 8.45
CA GLU A 108 18.32 18.37 9.69
C GLU A 108 19.26 19.54 10.06
N CYS A 109 20.44 19.62 9.46
CA CYS A 109 21.40 20.69 9.72
C CYS A 109 20.93 22.03 9.14
N ASP A 110 21.00 23.11 9.93
CA ASP A 110 20.60 24.46 9.49
C ASP A 110 21.68 25.17 8.67
N ILE A 111 22.92 24.68 8.71
CA ILE A 111 24.07 25.31 8.05
C ILE A 111 24.09 24.92 6.56
N PRO A 112 23.97 25.88 5.62
CA PRO A 112 23.86 25.58 4.18
C PRO A 112 25.04 24.80 3.59
N LYS A 113 26.26 24.96 4.11
CA LYS A 113 27.46 24.27 3.61
C LYS A 113 27.41 22.75 3.83
N TYR A 114 26.71 22.31 4.87
CA TYR A 114 26.63 20.91 5.29
C TYR A 114 25.25 20.30 4.97
N ASN A 115 24.26 21.12 4.64
CA ASN A 115 22.94 20.63 4.29
C ASN A 115 22.93 20.09 2.84
N TYR A 116 22.48 18.85 2.67
CA TYR A 116 22.43 18.16 1.37
C TYR A 116 21.38 18.72 0.41
N ILE A 117 20.32 19.33 0.93
CA ILE A 117 19.27 19.98 0.14
C ILE A 117 19.79 21.29 -0.48
N ASN A 118 20.75 21.98 0.16
CA ASN A 118 21.28 23.25 -0.35
C ASN A 118 21.85 23.12 -1.78
N ILE A 119 22.24 21.92 -2.20
CA ILE A 119 22.74 21.63 -3.55
C ILE A 119 21.67 21.94 -4.61
N THR A 120 20.39 21.80 -4.29
CA THR A 120 19.29 22.13 -5.23
C THR A 120 19.22 23.60 -5.57
N LEU A 121 19.64 24.47 -4.64
CA LEU A 121 19.56 25.91 -4.81
C LEU A 121 20.63 26.41 -5.81
N ARG A 122 21.61 25.57 -6.14
CA ARG A 122 22.60 25.86 -7.18
C ARG A 122 21.99 25.54 -8.55
N LYS A 123 21.79 26.57 -9.38
CA LYS A 123 21.16 26.45 -10.70
C LYS A 123 21.74 25.31 -11.54
N GLU A 124 23.07 25.20 -11.60
CA GLU A 124 23.81 24.21 -12.39
C GLU A 124 23.62 22.76 -11.93
N SER A 125 23.36 22.54 -10.63
CA SER A 125 23.27 21.19 -10.03
C SER A 125 21.84 20.75 -9.70
N SER A 126 20.86 21.66 -9.79
CA SER A 126 19.47 21.44 -9.39
C SER A 126 18.83 20.20 -10.03
N LEU A 127 18.85 20.09 -11.35
CA LEU A 127 18.24 18.96 -12.09
C LEU A 127 18.97 17.64 -11.82
N THR A 128 20.31 17.68 -11.78
CA THR A 128 21.12 16.50 -11.47
C THR A 128 20.84 16.00 -10.06
N TRP A 129 20.65 16.90 -9.09
CA TRP A 129 20.28 16.55 -7.73
C TRP A 129 18.90 15.91 -7.66
N ILE A 130 17.90 16.47 -8.35
CA ILE A 130 16.54 15.90 -8.41
C ILE A 130 16.60 14.46 -8.92
N ARG A 131 17.33 14.21 -10.01
CA ARG A 131 17.55 12.86 -10.55
C ARG A 131 18.28 11.94 -9.56
N HIS A 132 19.27 12.49 -8.86
CA HIS A 132 20.04 11.76 -7.86
C HIS A 132 19.17 11.30 -6.67
N ILE A 133 18.34 12.21 -6.11
CA ILE A 133 17.40 11.87 -5.03
C ILE A 133 16.39 10.82 -5.49
N LYS A 134 15.83 10.96 -6.70
CA LYS A 134 14.94 9.92 -7.27
C LYS A 134 15.61 8.55 -7.35
N ASN A 135 16.89 8.49 -7.68
CA ASN A 135 17.65 7.24 -7.69
C ASN A 135 17.85 6.67 -6.28
N ILE A 136 18.18 7.51 -5.30
CA ILE A 136 18.27 7.09 -3.88
C ILE A 136 16.95 6.51 -3.40
N LEU A 137 15.84 7.23 -3.60
CA LEU A 137 14.52 6.80 -3.16
C LEU A 137 14.11 5.47 -3.83
N LYS A 138 14.43 5.30 -5.12
CA LYS A 138 14.24 4.02 -5.83
C LYS A 138 15.02 2.88 -5.16
N ILE A 139 16.30 3.09 -4.87
CA ILE A 139 17.15 2.07 -4.22
C ILE A 139 16.61 1.75 -2.82
N CYS A 140 16.19 2.76 -2.04
CA CYS A 140 15.54 2.56 -0.75
C CYS A 140 14.33 1.62 -0.87
N LEU A 141 13.44 1.83 -1.86
CA LEU A 141 12.30 0.93 -2.08
C LEU A 141 12.70 -0.50 -2.42
N GLN A 142 13.69 -0.67 -3.30
CA GLN A 142 14.17 -2.00 -3.66
C GLN A 142 14.79 -2.76 -2.47
N ILE A 143 15.51 -2.05 -1.59
CA ILE A 143 16.07 -2.65 -0.38
C ILE A 143 14.93 -2.98 0.60
N LEU A 144 14.03 -2.03 0.85
CA LEU A 144 12.88 -2.18 1.76
C LEU A 144 12.03 -3.41 1.42
N ASP A 145 11.78 -3.69 0.14
CA ASP A 145 11.01 -4.86 -0.27
C ASP A 145 11.69 -6.20 0.08
N SER A 146 13.02 -6.22 0.20
CA SER A 146 13.79 -7.41 0.57
C SER A 146 13.91 -7.65 2.08
N LEU A 147 13.65 -6.63 2.90
CA LEU A 147 13.83 -6.71 4.36
C LEU A 147 12.75 -7.56 5.03
N LYS A 148 13.11 -8.16 6.17
CA LYS A 148 12.19 -8.92 7.02
C LYS A 148 12.13 -8.30 8.42
N PRO A 149 10.97 -7.76 8.87
CA PRO A 149 10.88 -7.06 10.15
C PRO A 149 11.22 -7.94 11.36
N ASP A 150 11.07 -9.26 11.24
CA ASP A 150 11.41 -10.25 12.27
C ASP A 150 12.91 -10.26 12.64
N ARG A 151 13.79 -9.84 11.73
CA ARG A 151 15.24 -9.84 11.95
C ARG A 151 15.66 -8.51 12.56
N HIS A 152 16.42 -8.56 13.65
CA HIS A 152 16.85 -7.35 14.35
C HIS A 152 17.67 -6.39 13.47
N SER A 153 18.63 -6.91 12.69
CA SER A 153 19.42 -6.13 11.73
C SER A 153 18.54 -5.43 10.69
N ASP A 154 17.60 -6.18 10.12
CA ASP A 154 16.69 -5.68 9.09
C ASP A 154 15.70 -4.67 9.68
N SER A 155 15.30 -4.81 10.94
CA SER A 155 14.45 -3.85 11.66
C SER A 155 15.15 -2.49 11.82
N ILE A 156 16.45 -2.49 12.12
CA ILE A 156 17.27 -1.27 12.19
C ILE A 156 17.39 -0.64 10.79
N ALA A 157 17.73 -1.44 9.78
CA ALA A 157 17.84 -0.96 8.40
C ALA A 157 16.51 -0.40 7.88
N LEU A 158 15.39 -1.05 8.21
CA LEU A 158 14.05 -0.62 7.86
C LEU A 158 13.73 0.75 8.48
N ALA A 159 14.03 0.95 9.76
CA ALA A 159 13.86 2.26 10.40
C ALA A 159 14.70 3.34 9.70
N LEU A 160 15.96 3.04 9.35
CA LEU A 160 16.84 3.95 8.62
C LEU A 160 16.24 4.37 7.27
N TYR A 161 15.86 3.41 6.44
CA TYR A 161 15.36 3.71 5.09
C TYR A 161 13.99 4.38 5.10
N LEU A 162 13.09 3.99 6.01
CA LEU A 162 11.82 4.71 6.19
C LEU A 162 12.05 6.17 6.61
N HIS A 163 12.99 6.41 7.53
CA HIS A 163 13.33 7.76 7.94
C HIS A 163 13.92 8.58 6.77
N THR A 164 14.78 7.98 5.95
CA THR A 164 15.28 8.59 4.72
C THR A 164 14.16 8.94 3.73
N LEU A 165 13.19 8.04 3.52
CA LEU A 165 12.02 8.33 2.70
C LEU A 165 11.22 9.52 3.28
N ILE A 166 10.97 9.54 4.59
CA ILE A 166 10.21 10.62 5.25
C ILE A 166 10.90 11.97 5.07
N ASN A 167 12.21 12.03 5.33
CA ASN A 167 12.99 13.26 5.27
C ASN A 167 13.10 13.77 3.83
N LEU A 168 13.31 12.91 2.83
CA LEU A 168 13.45 13.37 1.44
C LEU A 168 12.12 13.67 0.75
N THR A 169 10.99 13.18 1.25
CA THR A 169 9.65 13.40 0.68
C THR A 169 8.82 14.44 1.43
N SER A 170 9.39 15.16 2.39
CA SER A 170 8.75 16.32 3.00
C SER A 170 9.73 17.42 3.36
N PRO A 171 9.44 18.67 3.00
CA PRO A 171 10.27 19.81 3.34
C PRO A 171 10.18 20.22 4.81
N LYS A 172 9.26 19.63 5.59
CA LYS A 172 9.02 20.03 7.00
C LYS A 172 10.23 19.81 7.90
N ASN A 173 11.01 18.77 7.63
CA ASN A 173 12.16 18.38 8.45
C ASN A 173 13.48 19.02 7.96
N TRP A 174 13.43 19.88 6.94
CA TRP A 174 14.63 20.43 6.32
C TRP A 174 15.12 21.64 7.11
N GLY A 175 16.24 21.48 7.81
CA GLY A 175 16.81 22.52 8.67
C GLY A 175 17.04 23.84 7.94
N ILE A 176 17.49 23.77 6.68
CA ILE A 176 17.73 24.95 5.85
C ILE A 176 16.48 25.84 5.62
N LEU A 177 15.28 25.26 5.69
CA LEU A 177 14.02 25.98 5.53
C LEU A 177 13.54 26.66 6.81
N ARG A 178 14.27 26.52 7.92
CA ARG A 178 14.09 27.30 9.16
C ARG A 178 14.83 28.64 9.12
N ALA A 179 15.74 28.83 8.16
CA ALA A 179 16.49 30.07 8.02
C ALA A 179 15.62 31.20 7.44
N LYS A 180 15.79 32.42 7.98
CA LYS A 180 15.03 33.61 7.57
C LYS A 180 15.20 33.86 6.06
N GLY A 181 14.08 33.95 5.34
CA GLY A 181 14.05 34.27 3.90
C GLY A 181 13.86 33.09 2.95
N LEU A 182 14.00 31.84 3.43
CA LEU A 182 13.75 30.63 2.62
C LEU A 182 12.35 30.03 2.84
N ASP A 183 11.55 30.62 3.74
CA ASP A 183 10.17 30.19 4.00
C ASP A 183 9.30 30.24 2.74
N ASN A 184 9.51 31.25 1.88
CA ASN A 184 8.79 31.42 0.62
C ASN A 184 9.04 30.25 -0.37
N MET A 185 10.16 29.54 -0.20
CA MET A 185 10.52 28.39 -1.05
C MET A 185 9.89 27.07 -0.58
N LYS A 186 9.25 27.02 0.59
CA LYS A 186 8.61 25.80 1.13
C LYS A 186 7.60 25.19 0.14
N ASN A 187 6.79 26.03 -0.51
CA ASN A 187 5.81 25.57 -1.50
C ASN A 187 6.47 25.01 -2.76
N SER A 188 7.56 25.62 -3.23
CA SER A 188 8.35 25.13 -4.36
C SER A 188 8.99 23.77 -4.06
N PHE A 189 9.53 23.61 -2.85
CA PHE A 189 10.09 22.35 -2.39
C PHE A 189 9.02 21.28 -2.12
N GLN A 190 7.83 21.67 -1.67
CA GLN A 190 6.70 20.76 -1.57
C GLN A 190 6.35 20.20 -2.95
N LYS A 191 6.31 21.02 -4.01
CA LYS A 191 6.09 20.53 -5.38
C LYS A 191 7.16 19.53 -5.84
N ILE A 192 8.42 19.74 -5.47
CA ILE A 192 9.51 18.78 -5.75
C ILE A 192 9.27 17.47 -4.97
N CYS A 193 8.85 17.54 -3.71
CA CYS A 193 8.50 16.37 -2.91
C CYS A 193 7.30 15.61 -3.48
N CYS A 194 6.25 16.30 -3.95
CA CYS A 194 5.13 15.70 -4.67
C CYS A 194 5.60 14.95 -5.93
N ASN A 195 6.56 15.53 -6.67
CA ASN A 195 7.15 14.88 -7.84
C ASN A 195 7.89 13.59 -7.45
N PHE A 196 8.66 13.60 -6.36
CA PHE A 196 9.31 12.41 -5.83
C PHE A 196 8.31 11.34 -5.42
N GLN A 197 7.28 11.70 -4.67
CA GLN A 197 6.22 10.78 -4.26
C GLN A 197 5.48 10.18 -5.46
N GLY A 198 5.17 10.99 -6.48
CA GLY A 198 4.52 10.51 -7.71
C GLY A 198 5.35 9.45 -8.44
N GLU A 199 6.67 9.67 -8.56
CA GLU A 199 7.56 8.66 -9.15
C GLU A 199 7.68 7.40 -8.27
N LEU A 200 7.63 7.53 -6.95
CA LEU A 200 7.63 6.38 -6.05
C LEU A 200 6.37 5.55 -6.22
N ILE A 201 5.19 6.18 -6.30
CA ILE A 201 3.92 5.50 -6.56
C ILE A 201 3.99 4.71 -7.87
N GLN A 202 4.50 5.32 -8.96
CA GLN A 202 4.68 4.64 -10.24
C GLN A 202 5.62 3.43 -10.18
N LYS A 203 6.52 3.38 -9.19
CA LYS A 203 7.46 2.28 -8.97
C LYS A 203 6.98 1.27 -7.92
N GLY A 204 5.69 1.23 -7.60
CA GLY A 204 5.12 0.24 -6.69
C GLY A 204 5.33 0.56 -5.20
N PHE A 205 5.46 1.84 -4.83
CA PHE A 205 5.65 2.27 -3.44
C PHE A 205 4.63 1.66 -2.48
N PHE A 206 3.33 1.68 -2.82
CA PHE A 206 2.30 1.15 -1.93
C PHE A 206 2.40 -0.37 -1.79
N ASP A 207 2.78 -1.09 -2.84
CA ASP A 207 3.00 -2.54 -2.79
C ASP A 207 4.16 -2.89 -1.85
N VAL A 208 5.27 -2.15 -1.93
CA VAL A 208 6.41 -2.34 -1.02
C VAL A 208 6.01 -2.11 0.44
N MET A 209 5.27 -1.02 0.72
CA MET A 209 4.79 -0.74 2.08
C MET A 209 3.83 -1.83 2.56
N THR A 210 2.90 -2.27 1.72
CA THR A 210 1.95 -3.36 1.98
C THR A 210 2.68 -4.66 2.31
N ASN A 211 3.69 -5.03 1.51
CA ASN A 211 4.51 -6.22 1.73
C ASN A 211 5.20 -6.19 3.08
N ILE A 212 5.72 -5.03 3.50
CA ILE A 212 6.34 -4.86 4.81
C ILE A 212 5.32 -5.02 5.93
N ILE A 213 4.14 -4.41 5.81
CA ILE A 213 3.09 -4.54 6.84
C ILE A 213 2.67 -6.00 6.95
N ILE A 214 2.39 -6.69 5.83
CA ILE A 214 2.01 -8.11 5.83
C ILE A 214 3.11 -8.96 6.49
N LYS A 215 4.38 -8.76 6.13
CA LYS A 215 5.51 -9.45 6.79
C LYS A 215 5.61 -9.10 8.27
N GLY A 216 5.13 -7.95 8.70
CA GLY A 216 5.13 -7.50 10.09
C GLY A 216 3.94 -7.97 10.93
N THR A 217 2.82 -8.29 10.28
CA THR A 217 1.52 -8.60 10.92
C THR A 217 1.09 -10.06 10.72
N HIS A 218 1.94 -10.93 10.16
CA HIS A 218 1.60 -12.32 9.86
C HIS A 218 1.60 -13.26 11.08
N ARG A 219 2.05 -12.80 12.25
CA ARG A 219 2.10 -13.58 13.51
C ARG A 219 1.09 -13.01 14.51
N GLU A 220 0.78 -13.79 15.53
CA GLU A 220 -0.04 -13.35 16.66
C GLU A 220 0.58 -12.14 17.37
N ASP A 221 1.91 -12.14 17.53
CA ASP A 221 2.67 -10.98 18.01
C ASP A 221 3.19 -10.12 16.85
N LEU A 222 2.99 -8.81 16.96
CA LEU A 222 3.43 -7.83 15.96
C LEU A 222 4.97 -7.74 15.91
N CYS A 223 5.57 -8.09 14.77
CA CYS A 223 7.02 -7.98 14.59
C CYS A 223 7.47 -6.53 14.31
N LEU A 224 6.56 -5.68 13.84
CA LEU A 224 6.83 -4.26 13.59
C LEU A 224 6.72 -3.47 14.90
N LYS A 225 7.72 -2.62 15.17
CA LYS A 225 7.62 -1.67 16.28
C LYS A 225 6.54 -0.61 15.97
N PRO A 226 5.82 -0.08 16.97
CA PRO A 226 4.83 0.97 16.79
C PRO A 226 5.33 2.17 15.98
N VAL A 227 6.55 2.64 16.26
CA VAL A 227 7.19 3.77 15.54
C VAL A 227 7.34 3.48 14.05
N THR A 228 7.73 2.25 13.71
CA THR A 228 7.86 1.79 12.33
C THR A 228 6.51 1.78 11.62
N LEU A 229 5.47 1.28 12.29
CA LEU A 229 4.11 1.27 11.74
C LEU A 229 3.59 2.71 11.51
N CYS A 230 3.85 3.63 12.44
CA CYS A 230 3.55 5.05 12.28
C CYS A 230 4.28 5.68 11.09
N ALA A 231 5.56 5.34 10.89
CA ALA A 231 6.35 5.83 9.77
C ALA A 231 5.77 5.35 8.43
N ILE A 232 5.42 4.07 8.33
CA ILE A 232 4.79 3.50 7.13
C ILE A 232 3.46 4.20 6.85
N MET A 233 2.57 4.31 7.85
CA MET A 233 1.28 4.97 7.66
C MET A 233 1.41 6.45 7.28
N THR A 234 2.38 7.16 7.86
CA THR A 234 2.67 8.56 7.50
C THR A 234 3.12 8.69 6.04
N LEU A 235 3.96 7.77 5.57
CA LEU A 235 4.40 7.73 4.19
C LEU A 235 3.26 7.33 3.23
N CYS A 236 2.36 6.45 3.64
CA CYS A 236 1.22 6.04 2.82
C CYS A 236 0.13 7.12 2.72
N THR A 237 -0.13 7.89 3.78
CA THR A 237 -1.18 8.93 3.77
C THR A 237 -0.73 10.20 3.06
N ARG A 238 0.56 10.53 3.09
CA ARG A 238 1.09 11.79 2.54
C ARG A 238 0.79 12.00 1.05
N PRO A 239 1.00 11.04 0.13
CA PRO A 239 0.65 11.22 -1.27
C PRO A 239 -0.84 11.40 -1.52
N ILE A 240 -1.69 10.87 -0.64
CA ILE A 240 -3.14 11.03 -0.74
C ILE A 240 -3.52 12.47 -0.38
N ILE A 241 -2.91 13.03 0.66
CA ILE A 241 -3.09 14.43 1.08
C ILE A 241 -2.59 15.36 -0.04
N ASP A 242 -1.37 15.14 -0.50
CA ASP A 242 -0.73 15.98 -1.53
C ASP A 242 -1.45 15.87 -2.90
N GLY A 243 -2.04 14.71 -3.19
CA GLY A 243 -2.86 14.46 -4.38
C GLY A 243 -4.34 14.81 -4.21
N ASN A 244 -4.71 15.53 -3.15
CA ASN A 244 -6.08 15.95 -2.83
C ASN A 244 -7.10 14.81 -2.94
N PHE A 245 -6.73 13.61 -2.48
CA PHE A 245 -7.61 12.44 -2.45
C PHE A 245 -8.17 12.06 -3.84
N SER A 246 -7.41 12.29 -4.92
CA SER A 246 -7.81 11.90 -6.28
C SER A 246 -8.19 10.42 -6.37
N LYS A 247 -9.20 10.10 -7.21
CA LYS A 247 -9.71 8.72 -7.38
C LYS A 247 -8.59 7.71 -7.68
N ASN A 248 -7.60 8.07 -8.49
CA ASN A 248 -6.50 7.18 -8.88
C ASN A 248 -5.56 6.85 -7.71
N ILE A 249 -5.20 7.83 -6.88
CA ILE A 249 -4.34 7.57 -5.72
C ILE A 249 -5.15 6.86 -4.63
N MET A 250 -6.43 7.21 -4.49
CA MET A 250 -7.33 6.56 -3.54
C MET A 250 -7.57 5.09 -3.88
N SER A 251 -7.79 4.73 -5.15
CA SER A 251 -7.95 3.32 -5.54
C SER A 251 -6.70 2.50 -5.26
N LEU A 252 -5.51 3.05 -5.53
CA LEU A 252 -4.25 2.41 -5.17
C LEU A 252 -4.15 2.23 -3.65
N PHE A 253 -4.43 3.27 -2.87
CA PHE A 253 -4.38 3.21 -1.41
C PHE A 253 -5.38 2.19 -0.82
N LEU A 254 -6.60 2.15 -1.34
CA LEU A 254 -7.62 1.20 -0.92
C LEU A 254 -7.22 -0.24 -1.27
N SER A 255 -6.87 -0.51 -2.53
CA SER A 255 -6.57 -1.86 -3.02
C SER A 255 -5.30 -2.47 -2.43
N THR A 256 -4.33 -1.65 -2.00
CA THR A 256 -3.04 -2.11 -1.49
C THR A 256 -2.93 -1.95 0.03
N VAL A 257 -3.09 -0.74 0.56
CA VAL A 257 -2.83 -0.43 1.97
C VAL A 257 -4.02 -0.77 2.86
N ILE A 258 -5.21 -0.24 2.59
CA ILE A 258 -6.39 -0.52 3.43
C ILE A 258 -6.85 -1.98 3.29
N SER A 259 -6.59 -2.62 2.16
CA SER A 259 -6.81 -4.07 1.98
C SER A 259 -5.82 -4.97 2.75
N VAL A 260 -4.91 -4.44 3.56
CA VAL A 260 -4.05 -5.28 4.41
C VAL A 260 -4.88 -5.93 5.51
N PRO A 261 -4.83 -7.27 5.67
CA PRO A 261 -5.58 -7.98 6.71
C PRO A 261 -5.36 -7.39 8.11
N ALA A 262 -6.46 -7.13 8.80
CA ALA A 262 -6.48 -6.63 10.18
C ALA A 262 -5.68 -5.34 10.45
N LEU A 263 -5.41 -4.53 9.42
CA LEU A 263 -4.65 -3.30 9.57
C LEU A 263 -5.25 -2.37 10.64
N ILE A 264 -6.54 -2.06 10.55
CA ILE A 264 -7.19 -1.11 11.48
C ILE A 264 -7.19 -1.66 12.91
N TYR A 265 -7.36 -2.98 13.05
CA TYR A 265 -7.25 -3.64 14.36
C TYR A 265 -5.85 -3.48 14.97
N ASN A 266 -4.81 -3.73 14.18
CA ASN A 266 -3.42 -3.60 14.62
C ASN A 266 -3.03 -2.14 14.91
N LEU A 267 -3.49 -1.20 14.09
CA LEU A 267 -3.28 0.24 14.33
C LEU A 267 -3.96 0.68 15.62
N LYS A 268 -5.21 0.27 15.87
CA LYS A 268 -5.90 0.60 17.12
C LYS A 268 -5.16 0.07 18.35
N SER A 269 -4.65 -1.15 18.27
CA SER A 269 -4.03 -1.84 19.42
C SER A 269 -2.59 -1.36 19.70
N HIS A 270 -1.80 -1.10 18.66
CA HIS A 270 -0.36 -0.84 18.80
C HIS A 270 0.08 0.56 18.38
N ALA A 271 -0.71 1.30 17.58
CA ALA A 271 -0.36 2.62 17.07
C ALA A 271 -1.59 3.55 16.99
N PRO A 272 -2.24 3.87 18.13
CA PRO A 272 -3.51 4.61 18.14
C PRO A 272 -3.41 6.01 17.52
N ASN A 273 -2.22 6.62 17.55
CA ASN A 273 -1.95 7.91 16.89
C ASN A 273 -2.19 7.85 15.37
N CYS A 274 -1.98 6.68 14.74
CA CYS A 274 -2.31 6.50 13.33
C CYS A 274 -3.81 6.54 13.11
N ILE A 275 -4.61 5.91 13.97
CA ILE A 275 -6.07 5.97 13.90
C ILE A 275 -6.54 7.42 14.03
N GLN A 276 -6.03 8.16 15.02
CA GLN A 276 -6.35 9.58 15.19
C GLN A 276 -5.98 10.40 13.94
N THR A 277 -4.86 10.08 13.30
CA THR A 277 -4.46 10.73 12.04
C THR A 277 -5.46 10.42 10.93
N LEU A 278 -5.87 9.15 10.77
CA LEU A 278 -6.85 8.76 9.76
C LEU A 278 -8.20 9.46 9.97
N GLN A 279 -8.63 9.56 11.23
CA GLN A 279 -9.84 10.28 11.64
C GLN A 279 -9.72 11.79 11.38
N SER A 280 -8.61 12.42 11.76
CA SER A 280 -8.38 13.85 11.49
C SER A 280 -8.37 14.21 10.00
N LEU A 281 -8.09 13.23 9.13
CA LEU A 281 -8.11 13.39 7.69
C LEU A 281 -9.49 13.09 7.07
N ASN A 282 -10.48 12.69 7.88
CA ASN A 282 -11.79 12.18 7.47
C ASN A 282 -11.67 11.13 6.36
N ILE A 283 -10.74 10.18 6.52
CA ILE A 283 -10.45 9.21 5.44
C ILE A 283 -11.68 8.35 5.14
N LEU A 284 -12.43 7.94 6.15
CA LEU A 284 -13.65 7.16 5.94
C LEU A 284 -14.67 7.92 5.10
N GLU A 285 -14.99 9.16 5.48
CA GLU A 285 -15.92 10.02 4.75
C GLU A 285 -15.51 10.20 3.28
N LYS A 286 -14.22 10.41 3.02
CA LYS A 286 -13.69 10.56 1.66
C LYS A 286 -13.78 9.27 0.85
N ILE A 287 -13.57 8.11 1.48
CA ILE A 287 -13.78 6.81 0.83
C ILE A 287 -15.25 6.66 0.46
N LEU A 288 -16.17 6.91 1.39
CA LEU A 288 -17.61 6.83 1.15
C LEU A 288 -18.06 7.78 0.03
N HIS A 289 -17.57 9.02 0.02
CA HIS A 289 -17.89 9.99 -1.01
C HIS A 289 -17.41 9.56 -2.40
N ILE A 290 -16.19 9.02 -2.51
CA ILE A 290 -15.67 8.52 -3.79
C ILE A 290 -16.43 7.26 -4.24
N SER A 291 -16.82 6.41 -3.30
CA SER A 291 -17.61 5.20 -3.54
C SER A 291 -19.08 5.46 -3.89
N HIS A 292 -19.58 6.70 -3.76
CA HIS A 292 -20.93 7.07 -4.18
C HIS A 292 -21.15 6.86 -5.69
N ASP A 293 -20.08 6.95 -6.49
CA ASP A 293 -20.09 6.55 -7.88
C ASP A 293 -20.15 5.01 -7.99
N TYR A 294 -21.38 4.48 -8.02
CA TYR A 294 -21.65 3.04 -8.06
C TYR A 294 -20.89 2.34 -9.19
N SER A 295 -20.83 2.94 -10.38
CA SER A 295 -20.19 2.35 -11.55
C SER A 295 -18.70 2.14 -11.33
N TRP A 296 -18.03 3.20 -10.86
CA TRP A 296 -16.61 3.19 -10.56
C TRP A 296 -16.28 2.24 -9.41
N PHE A 297 -17.08 2.26 -8.32
CA PHE A 297 -16.79 1.43 -7.15
C PHE A 297 -17.03 -0.05 -7.42
N LYS A 298 -18.03 -0.38 -8.24
CA LYS A 298 -18.25 -1.74 -8.72
C LYS A 298 -17.06 -2.24 -9.55
N GLU A 299 -16.59 -1.46 -10.53
CA GLU A 299 -15.41 -1.82 -11.33
C GLU A 299 -14.15 -1.97 -10.46
N PHE A 300 -13.94 -1.02 -9.53
CA PHE A 300 -12.85 -1.10 -8.55
C PHE A 300 -12.92 -2.39 -7.73
N SER A 301 -14.08 -2.70 -7.14
CA SER A 301 -14.24 -3.88 -6.29
C SER A 301 -14.09 -5.18 -7.06
N SER A 302 -14.54 -5.26 -8.31
CA SER A 302 -14.31 -6.42 -9.20
C SER A 302 -12.83 -6.60 -9.57
N SER A 303 -12.02 -5.53 -9.55
CA SER A 303 -10.57 -5.62 -9.83
C SER A 303 -9.72 -6.12 -8.66
N VAL A 304 -10.27 -6.15 -7.45
CA VAL A 304 -9.56 -6.53 -6.23
C VAL A 304 -9.80 -8.01 -5.92
N ALA A 305 -8.72 -8.76 -5.63
CA ALA A 305 -8.82 -10.18 -5.26
C ALA A 305 -9.70 -10.38 -4.02
N GLY A 306 -10.50 -11.46 -3.98
CA GLY A 306 -11.50 -11.67 -2.92
C GLY A 306 -10.97 -11.65 -1.48
N THR A 307 -9.76 -12.18 -1.23
CA THR A 307 -9.10 -12.10 0.09
C THR A 307 -8.82 -10.67 0.53
N LYS A 308 -8.36 -9.83 -0.40
CA LYS A 308 -8.15 -8.39 -0.19
C LYS A 308 -9.48 -7.64 -0.02
N THR A 309 -10.51 -8.01 -0.78
CA THR A 309 -11.87 -7.46 -0.64
C THR A 309 -12.43 -7.72 0.75
N LEU A 310 -12.24 -8.92 1.29
CA LEU A 310 -12.65 -9.27 2.65
C LEU A 310 -11.87 -8.47 3.72
N ALA A 311 -10.55 -8.33 3.55
CA ALA A 311 -9.73 -7.53 4.44
C ALA A 311 -10.11 -6.04 4.40
N LEU A 312 -10.35 -5.50 3.20
CA LEU A 312 -10.86 -4.14 2.99
C LEU A 312 -12.19 -3.94 3.71
N LEU A 313 -13.15 -4.84 3.52
CA LEU A 313 -14.45 -4.80 4.19
C LEU A 313 -14.29 -4.75 5.71
N ALA A 314 -13.53 -5.69 6.29
CA ALA A 314 -13.32 -5.76 7.73
C ALA A 314 -12.64 -4.48 8.30
N ASN A 315 -11.69 -3.92 7.56
CA ASN A 315 -11.02 -2.68 7.95
C ASN A 315 -11.96 -1.46 7.88
N LEU A 316 -12.78 -1.35 6.83
CA LEU A 316 -13.77 -0.28 6.71
C LEU A 316 -14.82 -0.37 7.82
N VAL A 317 -15.34 -1.56 8.11
CA VAL A 317 -16.27 -1.81 9.22
C VAL A 317 -15.67 -1.36 10.56
N HIS A 318 -14.42 -1.76 10.83
CA HIS A 318 -13.77 -1.37 12.07
C HIS A 318 -13.54 0.15 12.13
N LEU A 319 -13.15 0.78 11.02
CA LEU A 319 -12.98 2.23 10.95
C LEU A 319 -14.31 2.97 11.19
N PHE A 320 -15.41 2.49 10.60
CA PHE A 320 -16.76 3.04 10.82
C PHE A 320 -17.21 2.94 12.28
N CYS A 321 -16.96 1.81 12.95
CA CYS A 321 -17.29 1.69 14.38
C CYS A 321 -16.37 2.55 15.28
N LEU A 322 -15.22 3.04 14.79
CA LEU A 322 -14.34 3.98 15.49
C LEU A 322 -14.67 5.46 15.21
N GLU A 323 -15.19 5.75 14.03
CA GLU A 323 -15.56 7.08 13.56
C GLU A 323 -16.97 7.00 12.97
N PRO A 324 -18.01 7.02 13.81
CA PRO A 324 -19.38 6.97 13.32
C PRO A 324 -19.69 8.28 12.58
N THR A 325 -19.76 8.19 11.26
CA THR A 325 -20.11 9.31 10.38
C THR A 325 -21.62 9.35 10.16
N SER A 326 -22.15 10.54 9.82
CA SER A 326 -23.55 10.71 9.41
C SER A 326 -23.88 10.03 8.07
N SER A 327 -22.86 9.62 7.31
CA SER A 327 -22.95 8.96 6.00
C SER A 327 -23.12 7.44 6.11
N TYR A 328 -23.99 6.99 7.01
CA TYR A 328 -24.26 5.56 7.19
C TYR A 328 -25.00 4.90 5.99
N PRO A 329 -25.85 5.58 5.19
CA PRO A 329 -26.43 5.00 3.95
C PRO A 329 -25.36 4.63 2.92
N GLU A 330 -24.35 5.50 2.74
CA GLU A 330 -23.23 5.26 1.86
C GLU A 330 -22.40 4.07 2.36
N MET A 331 -22.22 3.95 3.67
CA MET A 331 -21.54 2.80 4.28
C MET A 331 -22.27 1.48 3.99
N ILE A 332 -23.61 1.45 4.13
CA ILE A 332 -24.43 0.26 3.81
C ILE A 332 -24.24 -0.13 2.35
N THR A 333 -24.29 0.84 1.43
CA THR A 333 -24.08 0.62 0.00
C THR A 333 -22.69 0.04 -0.28
N VAL A 334 -21.64 0.64 0.30
CA VAL A 334 -20.25 0.17 0.16
C VAL A 334 -20.08 -1.25 0.67
N ILE A 335 -20.58 -1.55 1.88
CA ILE A 335 -20.53 -2.90 2.45
C ILE A 335 -21.24 -3.90 1.55
N THR A 336 -22.44 -3.56 1.07
CA THR A 336 -23.26 -4.44 0.24
C THR A 336 -22.57 -4.77 -1.08
N ILE A 337 -21.96 -3.77 -1.74
CA ILE A 337 -21.20 -3.98 -2.99
C ILE A 337 -19.99 -4.89 -2.73
N LEU A 338 -19.23 -4.64 -1.66
CA LEU A 338 -18.07 -5.48 -1.33
C LEU A 338 -18.48 -6.93 -1.02
N LEU A 339 -19.59 -7.13 -0.29
CA LEU A 339 -20.15 -8.46 -0.02
C LEU A 339 -20.59 -9.19 -1.30
N GLN A 340 -21.18 -8.47 -2.26
CA GLN A 340 -21.59 -9.05 -3.55
C GLN A 340 -20.41 -9.52 -4.40
N GLN A 341 -19.21 -8.96 -4.22
CA GLN A 341 -18.02 -9.34 -5.00
C GLN A 341 -17.21 -10.49 -4.36
N ILE A 342 -17.53 -10.87 -3.12
CA ILE A 342 -16.86 -11.98 -2.44
C ILE A 342 -17.11 -13.34 -3.13
N PRO A 343 -18.34 -13.68 -3.57
CA PRO A 343 -18.62 -14.95 -4.24
C PRO A 343 -17.90 -15.13 -5.58
N ASP A 344 -17.68 -14.07 -6.34
CA ASP A 344 -17.01 -14.14 -7.65
C ASP A 344 -15.53 -14.53 -7.54
N ALA A 345 -14.96 -14.53 -6.32
CA ALA A 345 -13.59 -14.96 -6.04
C ALA A 345 -13.46 -16.47 -5.71
N LEU A 346 -14.57 -17.21 -5.65
CA LEU A 346 -14.60 -18.65 -5.42
C LEU A 346 -14.08 -19.40 -6.65
N SER A 347 -13.11 -20.31 -6.45
CA SER A 347 -12.66 -21.23 -7.49
C SER A 347 -13.21 -22.63 -7.26
N ALA A 348 -13.54 -23.35 -8.32
CA ALA A 348 -13.82 -24.79 -8.22
C ALA A 348 -12.64 -25.52 -7.55
N LYS A 349 -12.95 -26.51 -6.71
CA LYS A 349 -11.94 -27.30 -6.00
C LYS A 349 -10.96 -27.93 -7.00
N GLY A 350 -9.70 -27.50 -6.95
CA GLY A 350 -8.61 -27.95 -7.82
C GLY A 350 -7.31 -28.18 -7.04
N VAL A 351 -6.28 -28.69 -7.72
CA VAL A 351 -5.00 -29.08 -7.10
C VAL A 351 -4.29 -27.91 -6.40
N PHE A 352 -4.49 -26.68 -6.88
CA PHE A 352 -3.90 -25.46 -6.30
C PHE A 352 -4.87 -24.67 -5.42
N SER A 353 -6.10 -25.14 -5.23
CA SER A 353 -7.08 -24.45 -4.38
C SER A 353 -6.85 -24.73 -2.90
N GLN A 354 -7.00 -23.69 -2.07
CA GLN A 354 -7.02 -23.76 -0.62
C GLN A 354 -8.41 -23.41 -0.11
N TYR A 355 -8.78 -23.96 1.04
CA TYR A 355 -10.04 -23.64 1.70
C TYR A 355 -9.84 -22.46 2.65
N HIS A 356 -10.67 -21.43 2.52
CA HIS A 356 -10.77 -20.28 3.39
C HIS A 356 -12.05 -20.37 4.21
N PHE A 357 -11.97 -20.19 5.53
CA PHE A 357 -13.12 -20.30 6.42
C PHE A 357 -14.28 -19.37 6.03
N LEU A 358 -13.99 -18.16 5.55
CA LEU A 358 -15.00 -17.17 5.13
C LEU A 358 -15.24 -17.09 3.60
N LEU A 359 -14.40 -17.73 2.78
CA LEU A 359 -14.44 -17.56 1.31
C LEU A 359 -14.55 -18.90 0.57
N GLY A 360 -14.68 -20.04 1.26
CA GLY A 360 -14.73 -21.36 0.61
C GLY A 360 -13.43 -21.72 -0.12
N TRP A 361 -13.52 -22.52 -1.19
CA TRP A 361 -12.36 -22.90 -2.00
C TRP A 361 -11.93 -21.75 -2.91
N TYR A 362 -10.66 -21.35 -2.82
CA TYR A 362 -10.08 -20.30 -3.64
C TYR A 362 -8.65 -20.67 -4.05
N THR A 363 -8.12 -20.09 -5.12
CA THR A 363 -6.73 -20.33 -5.52
C THR A 363 -5.86 -19.16 -5.04
N PRO A 364 -5.01 -19.35 -4.01
CA PRO A 364 -4.20 -18.29 -3.44
C PRO A 364 -3.07 -17.87 -4.39
N ASN A 365 -2.82 -16.57 -4.44
CA ASN A 365 -1.55 -16.04 -4.94
C ASN A 365 -0.45 -16.19 -3.87
N SER A 366 0.81 -16.08 -4.27
CA SER A 366 1.99 -16.30 -3.39
C SER A 366 1.99 -15.47 -2.09
N ASN A 367 1.32 -14.31 -2.08
CA ASN A 367 1.20 -13.42 -0.91
C ASN A 367 -0.05 -13.68 -0.03
N ASP A 368 -0.92 -14.62 -0.42
CA ASP A 368 -2.21 -14.85 0.26
C ASP A 368 -2.09 -15.82 1.44
N PHE A 369 -1.05 -16.66 1.49
CA PHE A 369 -0.82 -17.60 2.59
C PHE A 369 -0.56 -16.91 3.95
N THR A 370 0.02 -15.71 3.93
CA THR A 370 0.19 -14.90 5.15
C THR A 370 -1.10 -14.18 5.55
N GLN A 371 -2.03 -13.97 4.61
CA GLN A 371 -3.29 -13.26 4.86
C GLN A 371 -4.31 -14.17 5.58
N THR A 372 -4.31 -15.47 5.30
CA THR A 372 -5.16 -16.46 5.97
C THR A 372 -4.88 -16.59 7.48
N LYS A 373 -3.68 -16.24 7.96
CA LYS A 373 -3.38 -16.25 9.40
C LYS A 373 -4.13 -15.19 10.19
N ASN A 374 -4.54 -14.10 9.54
CA ASN A 374 -5.25 -12.99 10.18
C ASN A 374 -6.77 -13.13 10.13
N ILE A 375 -7.30 -14.27 9.65
CA ILE A 375 -8.74 -14.56 9.61
C ILE A 375 -9.43 -14.35 10.98
N PRO A 376 -8.88 -14.80 12.13
CA PRO A 376 -9.53 -14.58 13.42
C PRO A 376 -9.74 -13.10 13.74
N LEU A 377 -8.80 -12.24 13.35
CA LEU A 377 -8.89 -10.80 13.55
C LEU A 377 -9.89 -10.16 12.58
N ILE A 378 -9.91 -10.60 11.31
CA ILE A 378 -10.93 -10.20 10.33
C ILE A 378 -12.33 -10.54 10.84
N LYS A 379 -12.52 -11.75 11.38
CA LYS A 379 -13.81 -12.16 11.97
C LYS A 379 -14.22 -11.24 13.12
N LYS A 380 -13.31 -10.97 14.07
CA LYS A 380 -13.56 -10.02 15.18
C LYS A 380 -13.95 -8.63 14.69
N GLN A 381 -13.35 -8.17 13.58
CA GLN A 381 -13.70 -6.87 13.00
C GLN A 381 -15.10 -6.89 12.37
N LEU A 382 -15.47 -7.96 11.65
CA LEU A 382 -16.80 -8.09 11.05
C LEU A 382 -17.90 -8.26 12.11
N GLU A 383 -17.60 -8.95 13.22
CA GLU A 383 -18.49 -9.07 14.38
C GLU A 383 -18.88 -7.70 14.97
N LEU A 384 -18.07 -6.64 14.75
CA LEU A 384 -18.43 -5.28 15.17
C LEU A 384 -19.70 -4.75 14.52
N LEU A 385 -20.12 -5.26 13.36
CA LEU A 385 -21.40 -4.90 12.76
C LEU A 385 -22.58 -5.28 13.66
N TRP A 386 -22.46 -6.34 14.46
CA TRP A 386 -23.47 -6.72 15.45
C TRP A 386 -23.27 -6.08 16.81
N SER A 387 -22.27 -5.21 16.97
CA SER A 387 -22.10 -4.46 18.20
C SER A 387 -23.30 -3.54 18.43
N THR A 388 -23.65 -3.36 19.70
CA THR A 388 -24.74 -2.47 20.09
C THR A 388 -24.55 -1.04 19.59
N ASN A 389 -23.31 -0.59 19.45
CA ASN A 389 -22.99 0.74 18.92
C ASN A 389 -23.29 0.84 17.42
N CYS A 390 -22.81 -0.11 16.61
CA CYS A 390 -23.03 -0.07 15.16
C CYS A 390 -24.50 -0.34 14.79
N LEU A 391 -25.20 -1.22 15.53
CA LEU A 391 -26.66 -1.36 15.39
C LEU A 391 -27.42 -0.09 15.78
N LYS A 392 -26.99 0.64 16.81
CA LYS A 392 -27.60 1.92 17.16
C LYS A 392 -27.42 2.95 16.05
N ILE A 393 -26.23 3.06 15.48
CA ILE A 393 -25.96 4.02 14.40
C ILE A 393 -26.78 3.69 13.14
N LEU A 394 -26.85 2.40 12.77
CA LEU A 394 -27.52 1.98 11.53
C LEU A 394 -29.05 1.96 11.64
N LEU A 395 -29.60 1.66 12.83
CA LEU A 395 -31.03 1.39 12.98
C LEU A 395 -31.73 2.24 14.04
N SER A 396 -31.03 2.79 15.06
CA SER A 396 -31.72 3.40 16.21
C SER A 396 -32.58 4.59 15.81
N ASP A 397 -32.09 5.48 14.96
CA ASP A 397 -32.81 6.72 14.65
C ASP A 397 -33.99 6.44 13.72
N ILE A 398 -33.80 5.56 12.73
CA ILE A 398 -34.86 5.08 11.84
C ILE A 398 -35.94 4.34 12.64
N LEU A 399 -35.55 3.43 13.54
CA LEU A 399 -36.50 2.69 14.36
C LEU A 399 -37.23 3.61 15.35
N LYS A 400 -36.57 4.65 15.90
CA LYS A 400 -37.23 5.65 16.76
C LYS A 400 -38.23 6.49 15.97
N GLU A 401 -37.88 6.94 14.77
CA GLU A 401 -38.78 7.69 13.89
C GLU A 401 -39.97 6.84 13.44
N ILE A 402 -39.74 5.57 13.13
CA ILE A 402 -40.82 4.62 12.84
C ILE A 402 -41.68 4.41 14.07
N ASN A 403 -41.11 4.26 15.27
CA ASN A 403 -41.88 3.96 16.47
C ASN A 403 -42.63 5.19 17.03
N HIS A 404 -42.25 6.42 16.66
CA HIS A 404 -42.87 7.66 17.15
C HIS A 404 -44.35 7.80 16.74
N ASN A 405 -44.76 7.14 15.65
CA ASN A 405 -46.11 7.23 15.08
C ASN A 405 -46.94 5.93 15.24
N PHE A 406 -46.45 4.94 15.99
CA PHE A 406 -47.13 3.65 16.15
C PHE A 406 -47.37 3.32 17.62
N GLU A 407 -48.62 2.97 17.93
CA GLU A 407 -48.94 2.33 19.20
C GLU A 407 -48.20 0.98 19.28
N ARG A 408 -47.58 0.71 20.43
CA ARG A 408 -46.96 -0.59 20.72
C ARG A 408 -47.94 -1.70 20.35
N ILE A 409 -47.55 -2.56 19.41
CA ILE A 409 -48.29 -3.79 19.14
C ILE A 409 -48.08 -4.68 20.38
N GLU A 410 -49.07 -4.73 21.27
CA GLU A 410 -49.09 -5.73 22.33
C GLU A 410 -49.13 -7.10 21.69
N PHE A 411 -48.01 -7.82 21.81
CA PHE A 411 -47.90 -9.19 21.33
C PHE A 411 -48.70 -10.08 22.29
N VAL A 412 -49.97 -10.32 21.98
CA VAL A 412 -50.73 -11.35 22.68
C VAL A 412 -50.12 -12.69 22.27
N SER A 413 -49.35 -13.29 23.18
CA SER A 413 -48.80 -14.63 23.01
C SER A 413 -49.93 -15.58 22.61
N PRO A 414 -49.80 -16.34 21.51
CA PRO A 414 -50.88 -17.21 21.05
C PRO A 414 -51.12 -18.27 22.12
N SER A 415 -52.31 -18.23 22.73
CA SER A 415 -52.80 -19.29 23.59
C SER A 415 -52.79 -20.60 22.79
N SER A 416 -52.25 -21.63 23.42
CA SER A 416 -52.02 -22.96 22.88
C SER A 416 -53.26 -23.60 22.20
N ILE A 417 -52.98 -24.46 21.22
CA ILE A 417 -53.80 -25.58 20.69
C ILE A 417 -54.72 -25.25 19.49
N SER A 418 -54.35 -25.74 18.30
CA SER A 418 -54.83 -27.02 17.73
C SER A 418 -54.67 -27.03 16.21
N GLY A 419 -54.25 -28.18 15.69
CA GLY A 419 -53.87 -28.38 14.30
C GLY A 419 -55.02 -28.25 13.31
N THR A 420 -54.61 -28.09 12.05
CA THR A 420 -55.41 -28.05 10.82
C THR A 420 -56.17 -26.75 10.58
N ASN A 421 -55.68 -25.98 9.58
CA ASN A 421 -56.33 -24.88 8.85
C ASN A 421 -55.55 -23.54 8.80
N LEU A 422 -54.21 -23.60 8.67
CA LEU A 422 -53.37 -22.42 8.39
C LEU A 422 -53.73 -21.72 7.08
N PHE A 423 -53.94 -22.48 6.00
CA PHE A 423 -54.26 -21.92 4.68
C PHE A 423 -55.65 -21.28 4.62
N ARG A 424 -56.65 -21.87 5.30
CA ARG A 424 -58.01 -21.30 5.37
C ARG A 424 -58.03 -19.99 6.17
N ARG A 425 -57.23 -19.89 7.23
CA ARG A 425 -57.05 -18.65 8.01
C ARG A 425 -56.31 -17.54 7.27
N ALA A 426 -55.39 -17.88 6.36
CA ALA A 426 -54.72 -16.88 5.52
C ALA A 426 -55.67 -16.33 4.44
N LEU A 427 -56.54 -17.18 3.88
CA LEU A 427 -57.52 -16.78 2.86
C LEU A 427 -58.70 -16.00 3.47
N ASP A 428 -59.20 -16.40 4.64
CA ASP A 428 -60.27 -15.69 5.35
C ASP A 428 -59.82 -14.30 5.88
N ARG A 429 -58.51 -14.06 5.97
CA ARG A 429 -57.94 -12.74 6.26
C ARG A 429 -57.87 -11.82 5.04
N SER A 430 -57.86 -12.35 3.81
CA SER A 430 -57.86 -11.50 2.60
C SER A 430 -59.26 -11.08 2.15
N THR A 431 -60.31 -11.79 2.58
CA THR A 431 -61.70 -11.58 2.11
C THR A 431 -62.58 -10.76 3.05
N LYS A 432 -62.14 -10.44 4.27
CA LYS A 432 -62.86 -9.55 5.20
C LYS A 432 -62.16 -8.19 5.33
N SER A 433 -62.16 -7.44 4.23
CA SER A 433 -61.64 -6.07 4.15
C SER A 433 -62.71 -5.00 4.46
N HIS A 434 -63.58 -5.24 5.44
CA HIS A 434 -64.45 -4.19 5.99
C HIS A 434 -64.62 -4.43 7.50
N VAL A 435 -64.54 -3.33 8.27
CA VAL A 435 -64.62 -3.23 9.75
C VAL A 435 -63.23 -3.39 10.39
N THR A 436 -62.48 -2.35 10.77
CA THR A 436 -62.82 -1.17 11.58
C THR A 436 -61.76 -0.07 11.42
N LYS A 437 -62.22 1.18 11.41
CA LYS A 437 -61.43 2.39 11.62
C LYS A 437 -60.83 2.39 13.04
N SER A 438 -59.64 1.84 13.20
CA SER A 438 -58.65 2.30 14.18
C SER A 438 -57.34 2.45 13.42
N GLY A 439 -56.69 3.60 13.54
CA GLY A 439 -55.66 4.10 12.63
C GLY A 439 -54.36 3.30 12.64
N LYS A 440 -54.35 2.08 12.09
CA LYS A 440 -53.11 1.37 11.75
C LYS A 440 -52.61 1.91 10.41
N CYS A 441 -51.87 3.00 10.50
CA CYS A 441 -51.19 3.61 9.37
C CYS A 441 -49.97 2.76 8.99
N TRP A 442 -50.16 1.68 8.23
CA TRP A 442 -49.03 0.91 7.71
C TRP A 442 -48.22 1.80 6.76
N LYS A 443 -46.91 1.98 7.01
CA LYS A 443 -46.04 2.68 6.06
C LYS A 443 -45.99 1.89 4.74
N LYS A 444 -46.05 2.60 3.61
CA LYS A 444 -45.89 1.99 2.28
C LYS A 444 -44.50 1.35 2.17
N LEU A 445 -44.41 0.22 1.46
CA LEU A 445 -43.14 -0.48 1.24
C LEU A 445 -42.11 0.40 0.51
N ASP A 446 -42.58 1.33 -0.32
CA ASP A 446 -41.74 2.27 -1.06
C ASP A 446 -41.35 3.52 -0.24
N SER A 447 -41.69 3.57 1.05
CA SER A 447 -41.26 4.68 1.91
C SER A 447 -39.74 4.61 2.13
N PRO A 448 -39.04 5.75 2.15
CA PRO A 448 -37.58 5.79 2.22
C PRO A 448 -37.05 5.09 3.48
N GLU A 449 -37.77 5.17 4.60
CA GLU A 449 -37.37 4.53 5.85
C GLU A 449 -37.51 3.00 5.80
N VAL A 450 -38.51 2.48 5.08
CA VAL A 450 -38.70 1.03 4.88
C VAL A 450 -37.67 0.47 3.90
N ILE A 451 -37.38 1.20 2.82
CA ILE A 451 -36.31 0.86 1.87
C ILE A 451 -34.96 0.78 2.60
N GLN A 452 -34.65 1.78 3.43
CA GLN A 452 -33.40 1.83 4.17
C GLN A 452 -33.25 0.67 5.17
N ILE A 453 -34.33 0.32 5.89
CA ILE A 453 -34.31 -0.89 6.75
C ILE A 453 -34.13 -2.14 5.92
N ALA A 454 -34.79 -2.25 4.77
CA ALA A 454 -34.64 -3.38 3.86
C ALA A 454 -33.19 -3.52 3.37
N GLU A 455 -32.52 -2.41 3.04
CA GLU A 455 -31.10 -2.38 2.66
C GLU A 455 -30.18 -2.85 3.79
N VAL A 456 -30.40 -2.38 5.02
CA VAL A 456 -29.65 -2.85 6.20
C VAL A 456 -29.87 -4.36 6.42
N CYS A 457 -31.12 -4.82 6.38
CA CYS A 457 -31.46 -6.23 6.50
C CYS A 457 -30.82 -7.08 5.40
N ASN A 458 -30.81 -6.59 4.15
CA ASN A 458 -30.17 -7.25 3.02
C ASN A 458 -28.65 -7.35 3.22
N MET A 459 -28.02 -6.29 3.72
CA MET A 459 -26.60 -6.29 4.07
C MET A 459 -26.27 -7.35 5.13
N TYR A 460 -27.04 -7.44 6.22
CA TYR A 460 -26.85 -8.48 7.25
C TYR A 460 -27.16 -9.89 6.72
N PHE A 461 -28.17 -10.05 5.87
CA PHE A 461 -28.50 -11.33 5.25
C PHE A 461 -27.34 -11.85 4.38
N MET A 462 -26.78 -10.99 3.53
CA MET A 462 -25.60 -11.31 2.72
C MET A 462 -24.39 -11.65 3.59
N LEU A 463 -24.17 -10.89 4.66
CA LEU A 463 -23.04 -11.14 5.55
C LEU A 463 -23.20 -12.46 6.31
N GLN A 464 -24.41 -12.81 6.72
CA GLN A 464 -24.70 -14.12 7.32
C GLN A 464 -24.46 -15.26 6.32
N GLN A 465 -24.90 -15.10 5.06
CA GLN A 465 -24.72 -16.09 4.01
C GLN A 465 -23.24 -16.36 3.70
N HIS A 466 -22.38 -15.33 3.77
CA HIS A 466 -20.97 -15.42 3.36
C HIS A 466 -19.98 -15.61 4.52
N CYS A 467 -20.24 -15.06 5.71
CA CYS A 467 -19.22 -14.98 6.77
C CYS A 467 -19.51 -15.84 8.02
N LEU A 468 -20.69 -16.44 8.14
CA LEU A 468 -21.13 -17.13 9.37
C LEU A 468 -21.55 -18.60 9.19
N ASN A 469 -21.29 -19.21 8.04
CA ASN A 469 -21.47 -20.66 7.83
C ASN A 469 -20.17 -21.43 8.08
#